data_AF-A0A6C0CAR3-F1
#
_entry.id   AF-A0A6C0CAR3-F1
#
_cell.length_a   1.000
_cell.length_b   1.000
_cell.length_c   1.000
_cell.angle_alpha   90.00
_cell.angle_beta   90.00
_cell.angle_gamma   90.00
#
_symmetry.space_group_name_H-M   'P 1'
#
loop_
_entity.id
_entity.type
_entity.pdbx_description
1 polymer ?
#
loop_
_entity_poly.entity_id
_entity_poly.type
_entity_poly.pdbx_seq_one_letter_code
_entity_poly.pdbx_strand_id
1 'polypeptide(L)'
;MDTLNNDIYQYIFLLLPISDKRSFIRVCKNTYSLSSHMALIEREFHAMINETRFFSYQYYGLHYPLYRYSMELLYDGYDIPDNYIISENRMLHQFPKIYKKLGERGNLDLIKKILPLSCNYVNALTIMRGAAKVGAIDILEWMIENNYDRHYYAVQGAISGNKINVLIWLLDNGWEQNSSAIPHAAARGHGDIIKFLISRNWKIDNAVFWAASRGHIELVKYLFSVNNPGPMTIDNIANGAACSGNLDLLKYVLNNGFRLNNIFCGQHIHIYEWLIENNLFKYDITMMQYIAHYGNLECLQYLHSKKYNILDEQVFAEAVVSRNIELIIWLHELDCPSDESAVCAAIREPADAEKTIVILKLLINWGCKLPEDICTVAARNGDLETLKFLYAQRCPINVHTLIMAAGNGHLHIIIWCRSQGCAWNENVCAQSAIHHYLDELKWLRGVNRDICELKSNETEICPWDEQVCIYAIRSNQIDVLKFALENVCKISNVCFDTAVRYDDREIIDLVKCYL
;
A
#
# COMPACT_ATOMS: atom_id res chain seq x y z
N MET A 1 -46.20 19.10 2.49
CA MET A 1 -45.01 19.96 2.69
C MET A 1 -43.85 19.20 3.32
N ASP A 2 -44.09 18.15 4.11
CA ASP A 2 -43.00 17.39 4.76
C ASP A 2 -42.22 16.42 3.84
N THR A 3 -42.81 15.91 2.76
CA THR A 3 -42.12 15.00 1.81
C THR A 3 -41.14 15.73 0.89
N LEU A 4 -41.53 16.89 0.34
CA LEU A 4 -40.66 17.71 -0.52
C LEU A 4 -39.43 18.24 0.23
N ASN A 5 -39.56 18.51 1.54
CA ASN A 5 -38.45 18.91 2.38
C ASN A 5 -37.45 17.76 2.59
N ASN A 6 -37.92 16.52 2.79
CA ASN A 6 -37.04 15.36 2.97
C ASN A 6 -36.18 15.06 1.73
N ASP A 7 -36.73 15.18 0.52
CA ASP A 7 -35.98 14.96 -0.72
C ASP A 7 -34.87 16.01 -0.90
N ILE A 8 -35.15 17.27 -0.55
CA ILE A 8 -34.15 18.36 -0.58
C ILE A 8 -33.04 18.12 0.46
N TYR A 9 -33.38 17.73 1.68
CA TYR A 9 -32.38 17.41 2.71
C TYR A 9 -31.48 16.23 2.30
N GLN A 10 -32.04 15.20 1.69
CA GLN A 10 -31.29 14.05 1.19
C GLN A 10 -30.36 14.44 0.03
N TYR A 11 -30.84 15.28 -0.89
CA TYR A 11 -30.03 15.79 -1.99
C TYR A 11 -28.87 16.67 -1.49
N ILE A 12 -29.13 17.59 -0.56
CA ILE A 12 -28.09 18.42 0.08
C ILE A 12 -27.08 17.50 0.77
N PHE A 13 -27.54 16.52 1.56
CA PHE A 13 -26.67 15.60 2.28
C PHE A 13 -25.70 14.84 1.35
N LEU A 14 -26.16 14.38 0.19
CA LEU A 14 -25.33 13.64 -0.76
C LEU A 14 -24.24 14.51 -1.41
N LEU A 15 -24.45 15.82 -1.50
CA LEU A 15 -23.50 16.77 -2.08
C LEU A 15 -22.47 17.33 -1.09
N LEU A 16 -22.69 17.18 0.22
CA LEU A 16 -21.78 17.69 1.23
C LEU A 16 -20.47 16.88 1.27
N PRO A 17 -19.33 17.51 1.60
CA PRO A 17 -18.11 16.81 2.01
C PRO A 17 -18.32 15.93 3.25
N ILE A 18 -17.43 14.95 3.49
CA ILE A 18 -17.58 13.96 4.58
C ILE A 18 -17.67 14.66 5.94
N SER A 19 -16.83 15.68 6.17
CA SER A 19 -16.82 16.49 7.40
C SER A 19 -18.15 17.24 7.61
N ASP A 20 -18.73 17.80 6.56
CA ASP A 20 -19.96 18.58 6.62
C ASP A 20 -21.20 17.70 6.77
N LYS A 21 -21.20 16.48 6.23
CA LYS A 21 -22.30 15.50 6.40
C LYS A 21 -22.58 15.21 7.88
N ARG A 22 -21.54 15.07 8.71
CA ARG A 22 -21.70 14.83 10.16
C ARG A 22 -22.28 16.04 10.89
N SER A 23 -21.81 17.23 10.55
CA SER A 23 -22.31 18.49 11.12
C SER A 23 -23.77 18.72 10.74
N PHE A 24 -24.12 18.46 9.47
CA PHE A 24 -25.48 18.54 8.96
C PHE A 24 -26.45 17.62 9.69
N ILE A 25 -26.04 16.37 9.97
CA ILE A 25 -26.80 15.41 10.77
C ILE A 25 -27.07 15.94 12.18
N ARG A 26 -26.06 16.53 12.84
CA ARG A 26 -26.21 17.06 14.21
C ARG A 26 -27.17 18.25 14.31
N VAL A 27 -27.26 19.06 13.25
CA VAL A 27 -28.05 20.29 13.23
C VAL A 27 -29.49 20.05 12.74
N CYS A 28 -29.74 19.00 11.97
CA CYS A 28 -31.08 18.67 11.47
C CYS A 28 -31.98 18.09 12.57
N LYS A 29 -33.10 18.79 12.87
CA LYS A 29 -34.06 18.45 13.93
C LYS A 29 -34.96 17.22 13.65
N ASN A 30 -34.95 16.66 12.43
CA ASN A 30 -35.72 15.46 12.08
C ASN A 30 -34.92 14.19 12.36
N THR A 31 -34.79 13.85 13.65
CA THR A 31 -33.84 12.86 14.17
C THR A 31 -34.20 11.38 13.93
N TYR A 32 -35.37 11.06 13.36
CA TYR A 32 -35.86 9.68 13.24
C TYR A 32 -35.38 8.90 12.00
N SER A 33 -34.67 9.50 11.02
CA SER A 33 -34.16 8.78 9.81
C SER A 33 -32.63 8.65 9.72
N LEU A 34 -31.91 8.96 10.80
CA LEU A 34 -30.46 9.18 10.78
C LEU A 34 -29.56 7.93 10.90
N SER A 35 -30.11 6.74 11.17
CA SER A 35 -29.29 5.52 11.32
C SER A 35 -28.67 5.05 9.99
N SER A 36 -29.40 5.15 8.88
CA SER A 36 -28.90 4.76 7.55
C SER A 36 -27.85 5.71 6.99
N HIS A 37 -27.95 7.00 7.30
CA HIS A 37 -27.02 8.03 6.81
C HIS A 37 -25.67 7.99 7.54
N MET A 38 -25.64 7.61 8.82
CA MET A 38 -24.38 7.41 9.55
C MET A 38 -23.57 6.26 8.98
N ALA A 39 -24.21 5.12 8.64
CA ALA A 39 -23.53 4.00 7.99
C ALA A 39 -22.93 4.39 6.62
N LEU A 40 -23.62 5.26 5.86
CA LEU A 40 -23.10 5.78 4.60
C LEU A 40 -21.85 6.66 4.80
N ILE A 41 -21.86 7.57 5.81
CA ILE A 41 -20.70 8.40 6.14
C ILE A 41 -19.51 7.55 6.57
N GLU A 42 -19.73 6.53 7.42
CA GLU A 42 -18.64 5.62 7.83
C GLU A 42 -18.06 4.86 6.64
N ARG A 43 -18.90 4.43 5.69
CA ARG A 43 -18.43 3.77 4.47
C ARG A 43 -17.59 4.71 3.61
N GLU A 44 -18.04 5.94 3.41
CA GLU A 44 -17.29 6.95 2.66
C GLU A 44 -15.97 7.33 3.36
N PHE A 45 -15.97 7.46 4.68
CA PHE A 45 -14.76 7.69 5.48
C PHE A 45 -13.76 6.55 5.31
N HIS A 46 -14.20 5.29 5.39
CA HIS A 46 -13.31 4.14 5.16
C HIS A 46 -12.82 4.07 3.71
N ALA A 47 -13.69 4.33 2.73
CA ALA A 47 -13.30 4.42 1.32
C ALA A 47 -12.22 5.49 1.13
N MET A 48 -12.41 6.66 1.71
CA MET A 48 -11.44 7.76 1.69
C MET A 48 -10.07 7.37 2.27
N ILE A 49 -10.03 6.73 3.44
CA ILE A 49 -8.77 6.27 4.05
C ILE A 49 -8.05 5.27 3.14
N ASN A 50 -8.79 4.35 2.52
CA ASN A 50 -8.25 3.33 1.63
C ASN A 50 -7.76 3.92 0.30
N GLU A 51 -8.56 4.76 -0.36
CA GLU A 51 -8.25 5.42 -1.63
C GLU A 51 -7.03 6.33 -1.50
N THR A 52 -6.98 7.12 -0.43
CA THR A 52 -5.86 8.05 -0.21
C THR A 52 -4.60 7.36 0.31
N ARG A 53 -4.70 6.07 0.69
CA ARG A 53 -3.65 5.35 1.43
C ARG A 53 -3.14 6.21 2.57
N PHE A 54 -4.08 6.81 3.32
CA PHE A 54 -3.79 7.81 4.36
C PHE A 54 -2.75 7.27 5.35
N PHE A 55 -2.82 5.96 5.61
CA PHE A 55 -1.92 5.18 6.44
C PHE A 55 -1.08 4.20 5.61
N SER A 56 0.10 3.82 6.09
CA SER A 56 1.01 2.87 5.42
C SER A 56 0.63 1.41 5.64
N TYR A 57 -0.12 1.10 6.69
CA TYR A 57 -0.63 -0.22 7.05
C TYR A 57 -2.14 -0.12 7.34
N GLN A 58 -2.85 -1.24 7.29
CA GLN A 58 -4.31 -1.27 7.50
C GLN A 58 -4.65 -1.01 8.98
N TYR A 59 -5.46 0.03 9.19
CA TYR A 59 -6.29 0.35 10.37
C TYR A 59 -5.63 0.56 11.75
N TYR A 60 -5.53 1.82 12.20
CA TYR A 60 -4.96 2.25 13.50
C TYR A 60 -5.99 2.55 14.61
N GLY A 61 -7.15 1.87 14.65
CA GLY A 61 -8.13 2.12 15.74
C GLY A 61 -8.65 3.57 15.78
N LEU A 62 -9.10 4.09 14.63
CA LEU A 62 -9.48 5.50 14.41
C LEU A 62 -10.85 5.87 15.01
N HIS A 63 -11.26 5.20 16.08
CA HIS A 63 -12.54 5.44 16.74
C HIS A 63 -12.52 6.65 17.68
N TYR A 64 -11.35 7.26 17.92
CA TYR A 64 -11.28 8.50 18.70
C TYR A 64 -11.84 9.68 17.87
N PRO A 65 -12.95 10.33 18.30
CA PRO A 65 -13.64 11.33 17.49
C PRO A 65 -12.78 12.51 17.04
N LEU A 66 -11.78 12.87 17.86
CA LEU A 66 -10.83 13.95 17.58
C LEU A 66 -9.97 13.66 16.33
N TYR A 67 -9.47 12.43 16.21
CA TYR A 67 -8.63 11.99 15.10
C TYR A 67 -9.43 11.95 13.81
N ARG A 68 -10.62 11.36 13.91
CA ARG A 68 -11.57 11.23 12.80
C ARG A 68 -11.90 12.57 12.17
N TYR A 69 -12.32 13.53 12.98
CA TYR A 69 -12.70 14.84 12.49
C TYR A 69 -11.52 15.57 11.83
N SER A 70 -10.31 15.45 12.41
CA SER A 70 -9.10 16.04 11.83
C SER A 70 -8.76 15.43 10.47
N MET A 71 -8.94 14.12 10.30
CA MET A 71 -8.74 13.45 9.01
C MET A 71 -9.77 13.84 7.97
N GLU A 72 -11.03 13.98 8.34
CA GLU A 72 -12.10 14.41 7.43
C GLU A 72 -11.84 15.85 6.94
N LEU A 73 -11.56 16.78 7.85
CA LEU A 73 -11.20 18.16 7.50
C LEU A 73 -9.97 18.21 6.57
N LEU A 74 -8.93 17.45 6.90
CA LEU A 74 -7.80 17.33 6.00
C LEU A 74 -8.26 16.74 4.67
N TYR A 75 -8.95 15.62 4.62
CA TYR A 75 -9.35 15.03 3.33
C TYR A 75 -10.12 16.01 2.43
N ASP A 76 -11.09 16.72 3.01
CA ASP A 76 -11.95 17.68 2.32
C ASP A 76 -11.24 19.00 1.98
N GLY A 77 -9.98 19.18 2.39
CA GLY A 77 -9.17 20.34 2.08
C GLY A 77 -9.38 21.54 3.02
N TYR A 78 -10.17 21.37 4.07
CA TYR A 78 -10.38 22.38 5.10
C TYR A 78 -9.16 22.57 6.00
N ASP A 79 -9.09 23.76 6.61
CA ASP A 79 -8.16 24.05 7.69
C ASP A 79 -8.63 23.40 8.99
N ILE A 80 -7.66 23.04 9.82
CA ILE A 80 -7.94 22.47 11.13
C ILE A 80 -8.19 23.63 12.10
N PRO A 81 -9.35 23.70 12.77
CA PRO A 81 -9.63 24.76 13.73
C PRO A 81 -8.66 24.71 14.93
N ASP A 82 -8.33 25.86 15.50
CA ASP A 82 -7.28 26.00 16.52
C ASP A 82 -7.50 25.12 17.77
N ASN A 83 -8.76 24.87 18.14
CA ASN A 83 -9.10 24.00 19.27
C ASN A 83 -8.82 22.50 19.03
N TYR A 84 -8.52 22.09 17.79
CA TYR A 84 -8.12 20.73 17.45
C TYR A 84 -6.59 20.59 17.31
N ILE A 85 -5.84 21.70 17.31
CA ILE A 85 -4.38 21.74 17.22
C ILE A 85 -3.81 21.61 18.64
N ILE A 86 -3.90 20.41 19.21
CA ILE A 86 -3.53 20.10 20.60
C ILE A 86 -2.69 18.81 20.67
N SER A 87 -1.91 18.64 21.75
CA SER A 87 -1.01 17.50 21.96
C SER A 87 -1.71 16.14 22.01
N GLU A 88 -2.97 16.11 22.43
CA GLU A 88 -3.79 14.91 22.51
C GLU A 88 -4.18 14.41 21.11
N ASN A 89 -4.17 15.30 20.11
CA ASN A 89 -4.48 14.97 18.73
C ASN A 89 -3.28 14.32 18.02
N ARG A 90 -3.02 13.05 18.36
CA ARG A 90 -1.89 12.26 17.83
C ARG A 90 -1.81 12.21 16.30
N MET A 91 -2.95 12.33 15.63
CA MET A 91 -3.00 12.45 14.17
C MET A 91 -2.11 13.58 13.66
N LEU A 92 -2.01 14.68 14.40
CA LEU A 92 -1.28 15.86 13.97
C LEU A 92 0.21 15.78 14.22
N HIS A 93 0.76 14.79 14.92
CA HIS A 93 2.20 14.75 15.22
C HIS A 93 2.86 13.38 15.05
N GLN A 94 2.10 12.28 14.95
CA GLN A 94 2.68 10.94 14.82
C GLN A 94 2.80 10.41 13.38
N PHE A 95 2.09 11.00 12.41
CA PHE A 95 1.94 10.41 11.06
C PHE A 95 2.58 11.27 9.95
N PRO A 96 3.78 10.91 9.46
CA PRO A 96 4.51 11.71 8.47
C PRO A 96 3.76 11.94 7.15
N LYS A 97 2.90 11.00 6.70
CA LYS A 97 2.14 11.15 5.45
C LYS A 97 1.24 12.40 5.44
N ILE A 98 0.71 12.79 6.59
CA ILE A 98 -0.14 14.00 6.72
C ILE A 98 0.68 15.25 6.47
N TYR A 99 1.88 15.30 7.04
CA TYR A 99 2.81 16.39 6.86
C TYR A 99 3.21 16.59 5.39
N LYS A 100 3.30 15.51 4.61
CA LYS A 100 3.51 15.62 3.16
C LYS A 100 2.36 16.36 2.49
N LYS A 101 1.12 15.96 2.80
CA LYS A 101 -0.09 16.59 2.25
C LYS A 101 -0.22 18.05 2.69
N LEU A 102 0.11 18.36 3.95
CA LEU A 102 0.15 19.73 4.46
C LEU A 102 1.16 20.58 3.68
N GLY A 103 2.37 20.06 3.44
CA GLY A 103 3.34 20.72 2.56
C GLY A 103 2.85 20.90 1.13
N GLU A 104 2.18 19.90 0.55
CA GLU A 104 1.60 19.98 -0.80
C GLU A 104 0.45 21.00 -0.91
N ARG A 105 -0.20 21.39 0.19
CA ARG A 105 -1.23 22.45 0.17
C ARG A 105 -0.67 23.85 0.08
N GLY A 106 0.58 24.06 0.48
CA GLY A 106 1.14 25.42 0.50
C GLY A 106 0.57 26.34 1.59
N ASN A 107 -0.15 25.83 2.60
CA ASN A 107 -0.68 26.67 3.68
C ASN A 107 0.35 26.85 4.80
N LEU A 108 1.17 27.90 4.70
CA LEU A 108 2.20 28.23 5.68
C LEU A 108 1.64 28.52 7.08
N ASP A 109 0.48 29.16 7.19
CA ASP A 109 -0.10 29.53 8.49
C ASP A 109 -0.52 28.29 9.29
N LEU A 110 -1.09 27.29 8.62
CA LEU A 110 -1.42 26.02 9.25
C LEU A 110 -0.16 25.25 9.68
N ILE A 111 0.89 25.28 8.86
CA ILE A 111 2.18 24.64 9.17
C ILE A 111 2.82 25.25 10.42
N LYS A 112 2.81 26.59 10.53
CA LYS A 112 3.30 27.33 11.71
C LYS A 112 2.59 26.91 13.01
N LYS A 113 1.32 26.52 12.93
CA LYS A 113 0.53 26.07 14.08
C LYS A 113 0.79 24.60 14.44
N ILE A 114 0.86 23.73 13.44
CA ILE A 114 0.92 22.27 13.66
C ILE A 114 2.35 21.79 13.93
N LEU A 115 3.33 22.25 13.17
CA LEU A 115 4.69 21.71 13.23
C LEU A 115 5.36 21.87 14.60
N PRO A 116 5.17 22.95 15.37
CA PRO A 116 5.72 23.06 16.73
C PRO A 116 5.18 22.01 17.72
N LEU A 117 4.01 21.42 17.46
CA LEU A 117 3.49 20.31 18.27
C LEU A 117 4.17 18.97 17.93
N SER A 118 4.91 18.91 16.82
CA SER A 118 5.63 17.72 16.39
C SER A 118 6.90 17.51 17.21
N CYS A 119 6.99 16.41 17.94
CA CYS A 119 8.26 15.92 18.49
C CYS A 119 9.10 15.14 17.46
N ASN A 120 8.55 14.87 16.26
CA ASN A 120 9.21 14.06 15.24
C ASN A 120 9.87 14.95 14.17
N TYR A 121 11.20 14.89 14.11
CA TYR A 121 12.03 15.56 13.10
C TYR A 121 11.63 15.20 11.65
N VAL A 122 11.22 13.96 11.40
CA VAL A 122 10.81 13.47 10.07
C VAL A 122 9.61 14.23 9.51
N ASN A 123 8.74 14.77 10.37
CA ASN A 123 7.57 15.53 9.94
C ASN A 123 7.97 16.83 9.22
N ALA A 124 8.96 17.57 9.75
CA ALA A 124 9.48 18.77 9.11
C ALA A 124 10.06 18.46 7.73
N LEU A 125 10.89 17.41 7.62
CA LEU A 125 11.44 16.95 6.35
C LEU A 125 10.34 16.60 5.33
N THR A 126 9.25 16.01 5.83
CA THR A 126 8.14 15.57 5.00
C THR A 126 7.27 16.73 4.50
N ILE A 127 7.09 17.78 5.31
CA ILE A 127 6.53 19.07 4.83
C ILE A 127 7.39 19.62 3.71
N MET A 128 8.71 19.74 3.92
CA MET A 128 9.62 20.33 2.92
C MET A 128 9.54 19.57 1.59
N ARG A 129 9.44 18.23 1.62
CA ARG A 129 9.21 17.41 0.44
C ARG A 129 7.92 17.77 -0.29
N GLY A 130 6.82 17.95 0.45
CA GLY A 130 5.52 18.34 -0.11
C GLY A 130 5.54 19.74 -0.71
N ALA A 131 6.07 20.72 0.03
CA ALA A 131 6.19 22.12 -0.39
C ALA A 131 7.03 22.26 -1.66
N ALA A 132 8.21 21.63 -1.70
CA ALA A 132 9.09 21.65 -2.87
C ALA A 132 8.45 21.01 -4.12
N LYS A 133 7.60 19.99 -3.93
CA LYS A 133 6.90 19.32 -5.03
C LYS A 133 5.87 20.22 -5.71
N VAL A 134 5.20 21.11 -4.96
CA VAL A 134 4.21 22.05 -5.53
C VAL A 134 4.84 23.39 -5.90
N GLY A 135 5.98 23.72 -5.31
CA GLY A 135 6.74 24.94 -5.55
C GLY A 135 6.51 26.04 -4.51
N ALA A 136 6.08 25.69 -3.30
CA ALA A 136 5.86 26.61 -2.20
C ALA A 136 7.19 27.01 -1.55
N ILE A 137 7.88 27.99 -2.14
CA ILE A 137 9.18 28.49 -1.68
C ILE A 137 9.05 29.20 -0.33
N ASP A 138 7.95 29.90 -0.09
CA ASP A 138 7.63 30.58 1.18
C ASP A 138 7.70 29.65 2.40
N ILE A 139 7.22 28.41 2.26
CA ILE A 139 7.37 27.38 3.31
C ILE A 139 8.83 26.98 3.50
N LEU A 140 9.59 26.83 2.41
CA LEU A 140 11.00 26.43 2.47
C LEU A 140 11.88 27.55 3.07
N GLU A 141 11.59 28.80 2.75
CA GLU A 141 12.21 29.98 3.36
C GLU A 141 11.93 30.03 4.86
N TRP A 142 10.65 29.92 5.24
CA TRP A 142 10.26 29.89 6.65
C TRP A 142 10.95 28.77 7.43
N MET A 143 11.11 27.58 6.83
CA MET A 143 11.85 26.47 7.43
C MET A 143 13.32 26.82 7.68
N ILE A 144 13.99 27.48 6.73
CA ILE A 144 15.39 27.92 6.90
C ILE A 144 15.48 28.98 8.01
N GLU A 145 14.56 29.96 8.01
CA GLU A 145 14.51 31.02 9.03
C GLU A 145 14.34 30.48 10.45
N ASN A 146 13.69 29.31 10.59
CA ASN A 146 13.46 28.64 11.87
C ASN A 146 14.48 27.52 12.17
N ASN A 147 15.64 27.55 11.51
CA ASN A 147 16.76 26.63 11.73
C ASN A 147 16.46 25.14 11.49
N TYR A 148 15.51 24.81 10.60
CA TYR A 148 15.33 23.44 10.15
C TYR A 148 16.43 23.03 9.16
N ASP A 149 16.82 21.75 9.19
CA ASP A 149 17.90 21.22 8.36
C ASP A 149 17.55 21.20 6.87
N ARG A 150 18.54 21.55 6.03
CA ARG A 150 18.45 21.55 4.56
C ARG A 150 18.63 20.14 3.98
N HIS A 151 17.65 19.29 4.25
CA HIS A 151 17.69 17.87 3.90
C HIS A 151 17.29 17.59 2.44
N TYR A 152 17.80 16.50 1.87
CA TYR A 152 17.53 16.13 0.48
C TYR A 152 16.06 15.83 0.13
N TYR A 153 15.18 15.77 1.13
CA TYR A 153 13.74 15.53 0.93
C TYR A 153 13.06 16.63 0.10
N ALA A 154 13.47 17.89 0.27
CA ALA A 154 12.99 18.98 -0.58
C ALA A 154 13.46 18.81 -2.04
N VAL A 155 14.73 18.46 -2.24
CA VAL A 155 15.31 18.19 -3.57
C VAL A 155 14.58 17.03 -4.26
N GLN A 156 14.31 15.95 -3.53
CA GLN A 156 13.49 14.83 -4.00
C GLN A 156 12.08 15.29 -4.41
N GLY A 157 11.46 16.17 -3.61
CA GLY A 157 10.16 16.78 -3.87
C GLY A 157 10.14 17.59 -5.16
N ALA A 158 11.09 18.53 -5.33
CA ALA A 158 11.20 19.38 -6.50
C ALA A 158 11.41 18.58 -7.80
N ILE A 159 12.30 17.58 -7.78
CA ILE A 159 12.52 16.67 -8.92
C ILE A 159 11.23 15.91 -9.27
N SER A 160 10.54 15.37 -8.26
CA SER A 160 9.31 14.60 -8.46
C SER A 160 8.12 15.47 -8.93
N GLY A 161 8.11 16.74 -8.56
CA GLY A 161 7.07 17.72 -8.90
C GLY A 161 7.30 18.49 -10.21
N ASN A 162 8.37 18.19 -10.93
CA ASN A 162 8.81 18.94 -12.11
C ASN A 162 9.04 20.45 -11.84
N LYS A 163 9.61 20.79 -10.67
CA LYS A 163 9.82 22.19 -10.24
C LYS A 163 11.28 22.60 -10.42
N ILE A 164 11.70 22.86 -11.67
CA ILE A 164 13.10 23.19 -12.00
C ILE A 164 13.60 24.46 -11.28
N ASN A 165 12.78 25.51 -11.18
CA ASN A 165 13.17 26.75 -10.50
C ASN A 165 13.39 26.54 -9.00
N VAL A 166 12.52 25.74 -8.36
CA VAL A 166 12.70 25.37 -6.95
C VAL A 166 13.91 24.48 -6.76
N LEU A 167 14.16 23.55 -7.68
CA LEU A 167 15.36 22.72 -7.66
C LEU A 167 16.64 23.55 -7.76
N ILE A 168 16.70 24.53 -8.70
CA ILE A 168 17.82 25.46 -8.82
C ILE A 168 18.02 26.22 -7.51
N TRP A 169 16.95 26.81 -6.98
CA TRP A 169 16.99 27.56 -5.73
C TRP A 169 17.47 26.70 -4.55
N LEU A 170 17.01 25.45 -4.41
CA LEU A 170 17.45 24.52 -3.37
C LEU A 170 18.97 24.24 -3.48
N LEU A 171 19.46 23.95 -4.68
CA LEU A 171 20.88 23.64 -4.88
C LEU A 171 21.78 24.87 -4.65
N ASP A 172 21.35 26.04 -5.11
CA ASP A 172 22.09 27.28 -4.91
C ASP A 172 22.11 27.71 -3.43
N ASN A 173 21.12 27.27 -2.63
CA ASN A 173 21.08 27.44 -1.17
C ASN A 173 21.71 26.28 -0.38
N GLY A 174 22.49 25.41 -1.03
CA GLY A 174 23.30 24.40 -0.37
C GLY A 174 22.52 23.22 0.23
N TRP A 175 21.33 22.92 -0.30
CA TRP A 175 20.57 21.74 0.13
C TRP A 175 21.22 20.45 -0.37
N GLU A 176 21.11 19.38 0.41
CA GLU A 176 21.73 18.08 0.12
C GLU A 176 21.21 17.46 -1.19
N GLN A 177 22.13 16.95 -2.01
CA GLN A 177 21.83 16.29 -3.28
C GLN A 177 21.35 14.85 -3.07
N ASN A 178 20.39 14.39 -3.88
CA ASN A 178 19.92 13.01 -3.82
C ASN A 178 19.31 12.53 -5.14
N SER A 179 19.82 11.40 -5.65
CA SER A 179 19.44 10.84 -6.95
C SER A 179 18.18 9.97 -6.93
N SER A 180 17.56 9.70 -5.76
CA SER A 180 16.44 8.75 -5.66
C SER A 180 15.18 9.15 -6.44
N ALA A 181 14.99 10.45 -6.70
CA ALA A 181 13.86 10.94 -7.49
C ALA A 181 14.10 10.94 -9.02
N ILE A 182 15.33 10.72 -9.47
CA ILE A 182 15.68 10.75 -10.90
C ILE A 182 14.90 9.67 -11.69
N PRO A 183 14.82 8.40 -11.24
CA PRO A 183 13.95 7.40 -11.85
C PRO A 183 12.52 7.86 -12.05
N HIS A 184 11.94 8.52 -11.03
CA HIS A 184 10.55 8.99 -11.08
C HIS A 184 10.38 10.16 -12.08
N ALA A 185 11.31 11.10 -12.10
CA ALA A 185 11.32 12.19 -13.07
C ALA A 185 11.46 11.68 -14.50
N ALA A 186 12.33 10.69 -14.74
CA ALA A 186 12.50 10.08 -16.05
C ALA A 186 11.25 9.31 -16.50
N ALA A 187 10.61 8.53 -15.61
CA ALA A 187 9.34 7.86 -15.89
C ALA A 187 8.21 8.83 -16.26
N ARG A 188 8.22 10.05 -15.70
CA ARG A 188 7.22 11.09 -16.01
C ARG A 188 7.61 11.98 -17.18
N GLY A 189 8.77 11.77 -17.79
CA GLY A 189 9.22 12.57 -18.93
C GLY A 189 9.64 13.99 -18.55
N HIS A 190 10.08 14.23 -17.31
CA HIS A 190 10.59 15.53 -16.85
C HIS A 190 11.98 15.83 -17.45
N GLY A 191 12.06 15.90 -18.78
CA GLY A 191 13.32 15.95 -19.53
C GLY A 191 14.19 17.15 -19.18
N ASP A 192 13.60 18.32 -18.90
CA ASP A 192 14.36 19.53 -18.55
C ASP A 192 15.06 19.42 -17.21
N ILE A 193 14.42 18.78 -16.21
CA ILE A 193 15.08 18.46 -14.94
C ILE A 193 16.23 17.49 -15.17
N ILE A 194 16.03 16.43 -15.97
CA ILE A 194 17.08 15.45 -16.23
C ILE A 194 18.27 16.10 -16.95
N LYS A 195 18.02 16.92 -17.98
CA LYS A 195 19.04 17.73 -18.68
C LYS A 195 19.79 18.63 -17.71
N PHE A 196 19.08 19.33 -16.83
CA PHE A 196 19.67 20.19 -15.81
C PHE A 196 20.58 19.41 -14.84
N LEU A 197 20.11 18.26 -14.33
CA LEU A 197 20.90 17.42 -13.43
C LEU A 197 22.17 16.89 -14.09
N ILE A 198 22.11 16.48 -15.37
CA ILE A 198 23.30 16.09 -16.15
C ILE A 198 24.26 17.26 -16.31
N SER A 199 23.76 18.47 -16.59
CA SER A 199 24.60 19.67 -16.68
C SER A 199 25.34 20.00 -15.37
N ARG A 200 24.81 19.54 -14.23
CA ARG A 200 25.44 19.64 -12.90
C ARG A 200 26.27 18.39 -12.54
N ASN A 201 26.54 17.51 -13.50
CA ASN A 201 27.34 16.29 -13.35
C ASN A 201 26.76 15.25 -12.36
N TRP A 202 25.43 15.19 -12.24
CA TRP A 202 24.77 14.18 -11.41
C TRP A 202 24.79 12.80 -12.07
N LYS A 203 24.95 11.76 -11.25
CA LYS A 203 24.76 10.38 -11.69
C LYS A 203 23.26 10.14 -11.94
N ILE A 204 22.95 9.72 -13.16
CA ILE A 204 21.57 9.47 -13.66
C ILE A 204 21.31 7.98 -13.88
N ASP A 205 21.84 7.13 -13.00
CA ASP A 205 21.73 5.67 -13.12
C ASP A 205 20.24 5.26 -13.21
N ASN A 206 19.95 4.31 -14.11
CA ASN A 206 18.61 3.79 -14.39
C ASN A 206 17.58 4.78 -14.95
N ALA A 207 17.87 6.08 -15.09
CA ALA A 207 16.93 7.06 -15.65
C ALA A 207 16.44 6.66 -17.05
N VAL A 208 17.35 6.15 -17.88
CA VAL A 208 17.06 5.77 -19.26
C VAL A 208 16.11 4.56 -19.36
N PHE A 209 16.20 3.59 -18.44
CA PHE A 209 15.25 2.48 -18.33
C PHE A 209 13.84 3.00 -18.12
N TRP A 210 13.67 3.90 -17.14
CA TRP A 210 12.37 4.45 -16.77
C TRP A 210 11.79 5.38 -17.83
N ALA A 211 12.63 6.13 -18.53
CA ALA A 211 12.23 6.91 -19.70
C ALA A 211 11.75 5.99 -20.83
N ALA A 212 12.50 4.92 -21.13
CA ALA A 212 12.15 3.95 -22.16
C ALA A 212 10.86 3.17 -21.82
N SER A 213 10.70 2.73 -20.56
CA SER A 213 9.50 2.00 -20.08
C SER A 213 8.21 2.82 -20.10
N ARG A 214 8.33 4.13 -20.27
CA ARG A 214 7.20 5.05 -20.40
C ARG A 214 7.13 5.73 -21.76
N GLY A 215 7.93 5.28 -22.73
CA GLY A 215 7.89 5.73 -24.11
C GLY A 215 8.44 7.14 -24.35
N HIS A 216 9.25 7.70 -23.44
CA HIS A 216 9.84 9.04 -23.58
C HIS A 216 11.03 9.04 -24.55
N ILE A 217 10.77 8.77 -25.84
CA ILE A 217 11.79 8.55 -26.89
C ILE A 217 12.81 9.69 -26.96
N GLU A 218 12.37 10.94 -26.96
CA GLU A 218 13.26 12.09 -27.11
C GLU A 218 14.20 12.27 -25.90
N LEU A 219 13.71 11.95 -24.69
CA LEU A 219 14.56 11.89 -23.52
C LEU A 219 15.57 10.74 -23.62
N VAL A 220 15.14 9.57 -24.09
CA VAL A 220 16.06 8.44 -24.29
C VAL A 220 17.14 8.77 -25.32
N LYS A 221 16.79 9.32 -26.50
CA LYS A 221 17.75 9.78 -27.52
C LYS A 221 18.73 10.80 -26.97
N TYR A 222 18.25 11.77 -26.19
CA TYR A 222 19.11 12.73 -25.52
C TYR A 222 20.08 12.04 -24.56
N LEU A 223 19.61 11.10 -23.73
CA LEU A 223 20.44 10.34 -22.80
C LEU A 223 21.52 9.51 -23.52
N PHE A 224 21.19 8.92 -24.68
CA PHE A 224 22.16 8.28 -25.57
C PHE A 224 23.24 9.24 -26.09
N SER A 225 22.86 10.48 -26.40
CA SER A 225 23.80 11.47 -26.94
C SER A 225 24.81 12.00 -25.92
N VAL A 226 24.44 12.04 -24.63
CA VAL A 226 25.26 12.62 -23.57
C VAL A 226 26.05 11.59 -22.77
N ASN A 227 25.65 10.32 -22.81
CA ASN A 227 26.34 9.25 -22.10
C ASN A 227 26.39 8.00 -22.99
N ASN A 228 27.58 7.44 -23.20
CA ASN A 228 27.72 6.18 -23.93
C ASN A 228 27.23 5.05 -23.01
N PRO A 229 26.05 4.44 -23.26
CA PRO A 229 25.49 3.46 -22.34
C PRO A 229 26.36 2.20 -22.35
N GLY A 230 26.80 1.77 -21.17
CA GLY A 230 27.41 0.44 -21.03
C GLY A 230 26.41 -0.67 -21.39
N PRO A 231 26.88 -1.92 -21.62
CA PRO A 231 26.04 -3.05 -22.03
C PRO A 231 24.77 -3.26 -21.19
N MET A 232 24.87 -3.17 -19.86
CA MET A 232 23.73 -3.31 -18.94
C MET A 232 22.66 -2.21 -19.14
N THR A 233 23.07 -1.02 -19.57
CA THR A 233 22.17 0.10 -19.83
C THR A 233 21.35 -0.12 -21.12
N ILE A 234 21.90 -0.84 -22.09
CA ILE A 234 21.21 -1.16 -23.35
C ILE A 234 20.10 -2.18 -23.15
N ASP A 235 20.36 -3.26 -22.40
CA ASP A 235 19.34 -4.27 -22.10
C ASP A 235 18.15 -3.67 -21.36
N ASN A 236 18.44 -2.76 -20.42
CA ASN A 236 17.43 -1.99 -19.73
C ASN A 236 16.59 -1.13 -20.70
N ILE A 237 17.21 -0.48 -21.67
CA ILE A 237 16.47 0.33 -22.66
C ILE A 237 15.61 -0.57 -23.55
N ALA A 238 16.13 -1.69 -24.01
CA ALA A 238 15.39 -2.64 -24.83
C ALA A 238 14.18 -3.19 -24.07
N ASN A 239 14.36 -3.64 -22.83
CA ASN A 239 13.25 -4.10 -21.99
C ASN A 239 12.24 -2.99 -21.70
N GLY A 240 12.69 -1.76 -21.41
CA GLY A 240 11.79 -0.61 -21.24
C GLY A 240 11.01 -0.30 -22.52
N ALA A 241 11.66 -0.25 -23.68
CA ALA A 241 11.02 -0.03 -24.96
C ALA A 241 9.96 -1.10 -25.25
N ALA A 242 10.28 -2.37 -24.99
CA ALA A 242 9.36 -3.47 -25.15
C ALA A 242 8.16 -3.37 -24.20
N CYS A 243 8.37 -3.08 -22.91
CA CYS A 243 7.30 -2.87 -21.92
C CYS A 243 6.35 -1.72 -22.29
N SER A 244 6.84 -0.70 -23.00
CA SER A 244 6.00 0.40 -23.50
C SER A 244 5.40 0.15 -24.89
N GLY A 245 5.69 -0.99 -25.52
CA GLY A 245 5.25 -1.31 -26.88
C GLY A 245 5.95 -0.46 -27.95
N ASN A 246 7.07 0.17 -27.60
CA ASN A 246 7.75 1.14 -28.46
C ASN A 246 8.73 0.46 -29.42
N LEU A 247 8.17 -0.06 -30.51
CA LEU A 247 8.94 -0.73 -31.56
C LEU A 247 9.98 0.18 -32.23
N ASP A 248 9.68 1.48 -32.38
CA ASP A 248 10.60 2.43 -32.98
C ASP A 248 11.85 2.65 -32.13
N LEU A 249 11.69 2.64 -30.80
CA LEU A 249 12.83 2.70 -29.88
C LEU A 249 13.67 1.41 -29.94
N LEU A 250 13.05 0.24 -30.05
CA LEU A 250 13.79 -1.02 -30.26
C LEU A 250 14.59 -1.01 -31.57
N LYS A 251 13.97 -0.56 -32.67
CA LYS A 251 14.66 -0.38 -33.96
C LYS A 251 15.81 0.62 -33.85
N TYR A 252 15.59 1.73 -33.13
CA TYR A 252 16.64 2.72 -32.87
C TYR A 252 17.83 2.11 -32.13
N VAL A 253 17.59 1.31 -31.07
CA VAL A 253 18.66 0.60 -30.34
C VAL A 253 19.45 -0.31 -31.27
N LEU A 254 18.77 -1.14 -32.07
CA LEU A 254 19.42 -2.04 -33.03
C LEU A 254 20.26 -1.28 -34.08
N ASN A 255 19.71 -0.20 -34.64
CA ASN A 255 20.37 0.63 -35.65
C ASN A 255 21.63 1.34 -35.13
N ASN A 256 21.76 1.52 -33.81
CA ASN A 256 22.96 2.04 -33.18
C ASN A 256 24.00 0.95 -32.84
N GLY A 257 23.84 -0.26 -33.38
CA GLY A 257 24.82 -1.35 -33.28
C GLY A 257 24.70 -2.20 -32.01
N PHE A 258 23.63 -1.99 -31.23
CA PHE A 258 23.42 -2.72 -29.99
C PHE A 258 22.71 -4.06 -30.23
N ARG A 259 23.11 -5.08 -29.46
CA ARG A 259 22.49 -6.41 -29.49
C ARG A 259 21.32 -6.47 -28.52
N LEU A 260 20.23 -7.08 -28.94
CA LEU A 260 19.10 -7.37 -28.06
C LEU A 260 19.35 -8.71 -27.34
N ASN A 261 19.32 -8.67 -26.01
CA ASN A 261 19.19 -9.87 -25.18
C ASN A 261 17.71 -10.29 -25.07
N ASN A 262 17.39 -11.23 -24.17
CA ASN A 262 16.01 -11.67 -23.98
C ASN A 262 15.14 -10.46 -23.60
N ILE A 263 14.09 -10.24 -24.40
CA ILE A 263 13.14 -9.13 -24.21
C ILE A 263 11.94 -9.64 -23.43
N PHE A 264 11.76 -9.12 -22.23
CA PHE A 264 10.64 -9.49 -21.36
C PHE A 264 9.52 -8.46 -21.50
N CYS A 265 8.49 -8.76 -22.30
CA CYS A 265 7.34 -7.89 -22.50
C CYS A 265 6.02 -8.65 -22.40
N GLY A 266 5.25 -8.44 -21.34
CA GLY A 266 4.01 -9.20 -21.15
C GLY A 266 2.82 -8.73 -22.00
N GLN A 267 2.88 -7.56 -22.62
CA GLN A 267 1.67 -6.84 -23.05
C GLN A 267 1.56 -6.54 -24.55
N HIS A 268 2.65 -6.65 -25.31
CA HIS A 268 2.71 -6.07 -26.67
C HIS A 268 3.05 -7.12 -27.74
N ILE A 269 2.01 -7.71 -28.36
CA ILE A 269 2.15 -8.77 -29.37
C ILE A 269 3.01 -8.37 -30.57
N HIS A 270 2.89 -7.13 -31.05
CA HIS A 270 3.64 -6.62 -32.21
C HIS A 270 5.16 -6.61 -31.97
N ILE A 271 5.60 -6.55 -30.71
CA ILE A 271 7.01 -6.70 -30.34
C ILE A 271 7.46 -8.15 -30.62
N TYR A 272 6.66 -9.14 -30.23
CA TYR A 272 6.95 -10.54 -30.50
C TYR A 272 6.87 -10.89 -31.99
N GLU A 273 5.88 -10.34 -32.70
CA GLU A 273 5.79 -10.45 -34.16
C GLU A 273 7.09 -9.97 -34.82
N TRP A 274 7.50 -8.74 -34.52
CA TRP A 274 8.70 -8.16 -35.08
C TRP A 274 9.97 -8.93 -34.70
N LEU A 275 10.10 -9.38 -33.45
CA LEU A 275 11.27 -10.16 -33.01
C LEU A 275 11.37 -11.50 -33.76
N ILE A 276 10.25 -12.20 -33.96
CA ILE A 276 10.23 -13.49 -34.65
C ILE A 276 10.50 -13.29 -36.14
N GLU A 277 9.85 -12.32 -36.80
CA GLU A 277 10.05 -12.03 -38.22
C GLU A 277 11.49 -11.64 -38.57
N ASN A 278 12.21 -11.04 -37.63
CA ASN A 278 13.59 -10.60 -37.83
C ASN A 278 14.63 -11.60 -37.27
N ASN A 279 14.23 -12.80 -36.85
CA ASN A 279 15.10 -13.81 -36.22
C ASN A 279 15.87 -13.29 -34.98
N LEU A 280 15.24 -12.39 -34.23
CA LEU A 280 15.77 -11.80 -32.99
C LEU A 280 15.17 -12.45 -31.74
N PHE A 281 14.09 -13.22 -31.89
CA PHE A 281 13.42 -13.89 -30.78
C PHE A 281 14.26 -15.07 -30.24
N LYS A 282 14.56 -15.02 -28.94
CA LYS A 282 15.20 -16.11 -28.20
C LYS A 282 14.18 -16.69 -27.22
N TYR A 283 13.85 -17.96 -27.41
CA TYR A 283 12.90 -18.66 -26.56
C TYR A 283 13.42 -18.78 -25.13
N ASP A 284 12.55 -18.49 -24.16
CA ASP A 284 12.78 -18.59 -22.73
C ASP A 284 11.43 -18.85 -22.03
N ILE A 285 11.31 -19.91 -21.22
CA ILE A 285 10.03 -20.24 -20.57
C ILE A 285 9.63 -19.17 -19.55
N THR A 286 10.59 -18.48 -18.93
CA THR A 286 10.32 -17.39 -18.00
C THR A 286 9.62 -16.21 -18.67
N MET A 287 9.81 -16.05 -19.98
CA MET A 287 9.06 -15.08 -20.79
C MET A 287 7.58 -15.47 -20.91
N MET A 288 7.27 -16.75 -21.09
CA MET A 288 5.89 -17.23 -21.14
C MET A 288 5.19 -17.03 -19.79
N GLN A 289 5.89 -17.29 -18.69
CA GLN A 289 5.42 -17.01 -17.33
C GLN A 289 5.11 -15.52 -17.16
N TYR A 290 5.99 -14.64 -17.66
CA TYR A 290 5.77 -13.19 -17.63
C TYR A 290 4.54 -12.77 -18.45
N ILE A 291 4.38 -13.26 -19.68
CA ILE A 291 3.21 -12.96 -20.52
C ILE A 291 1.91 -13.44 -19.84
N ALA A 292 1.93 -14.65 -19.26
CA ALA A 292 0.81 -15.22 -18.53
C ALA A 292 0.45 -14.37 -17.29
N HIS A 293 1.43 -13.87 -16.55
CA HIS A 293 1.23 -12.99 -15.40
C HIS A 293 0.45 -11.72 -15.74
N TYR A 294 0.70 -11.12 -16.91
CA TYR A 294 -0.08 -9.97 -17.41
C TYR A 294 -1.43 -10.37 -18.01
N GLY A 295 -1.75 -11.66 -18.09
CA GLY A 295 -3.01 -12.15 -18.61
C GLY A 295 -3.14 -11.98 -20.12
N ASN A 296 -2.03 -11.90 -20.85
CA ASN A 296 -2.06 -11.62 -22.28
C ASN A 296 -2.25 -12.89 -23.12
N LEU A 297 -3.53 -13.22 -23.34
CA LEU A 297 -3.96 -14.36 -24.14
C LEU A 297 -3.45 -14.28 -25.59
N GLU A 298 -3.52 -13.10 -26.22
CA GLU A 298 -3.16 -12.91 -27.63
C GLU A 298 -1.67 -13.22 -27.87
N CYS A 299 -0.78 -12.74 -27.01
CA CYS A 299 0.65 -13.04 -27.09
C CYS A 299 0.93 -14.54 -26.96
N LEU A 300 0.30 -15.23 -26.00
CA LEU A 300 0.50 -16.68 -25.82
C LEU A 300 -0.08 -17.47 -26.98
N GLN A 301 -1.26 -17.10 -27.50
CA GLN A 301 -1.84 -17.70 -28.69
C GLN A 301 -0.92 -17.55 -29.91
N TYR A 302 -0.36 -16.36 -30.11
CA TYR A 302 0.60 -16.11 -31.18
C TYR A 302 1.85 -16.96 -31.04
N LEU A 303 2.47 -17.00 -29.85
CA LEU A 303 3.68 -17.79 -29.61
C LEU A 303 3.42 -19.30 -29.76
N HIS A 304 2.27 -19.79 -29.29
CA HIS A 304 1.81 -21.16 -29.52
C HIS A 304 1.61 -21.45 -31.02
N SER A 305 1.06 -20.50 -31.80
CA SER A 305 0.89 -20.63 -33.25
C SER A 305 2.23 -20.80 -33.99
N LYS A 306 3.30 -20.22 -33.45
CA LYS A 306 4.68 -20.35 -33.93
C LYS A 306 5.42 -21.58 -33.38
N LYS A 307 4.71 -22.49 -32.70
CA LYS A 307 5.22 -23.76 -32.14
C LYS A 307 6.24 -23.59 -31.00
N TYR A 308 6.24 -22.44 -30.31
CA TYR A 308 6.97 -22.31 -29.05
C TYR A 308 6.24 -23.05 -27.93
N ASN A 309 7.00 -23.66 -27.02
CA ASN A 309 6.41 -24.33 -25.87
C ASN A 309 5.86 -23.29 -24.87
N ILE A 310 4.60 -23.41 -24.53
CA ILE A 310 3.93 -22.58 -23.53
C ILE A 310 3.32 -23.42 -22.39
N LEU A 311 3.40 -24.75 -22.50
CA LEU A 311 2.77 -25.68 -21.58
C LEU A 311 3.74 -25.99 -20.44
N ASP A 312 3.52 -25.30 -19.33
CA ASP A 312 4.35 -25.32 -18.13
C ASP A 312 3.49 -24.98 -16.91
N GLU A 313 3.71 -25.68 -15.80
CA GLU A 313 2.94 -25.52 -14.56
C GLU A 313 3.00 -24.09 -14.00
N GLN A 314 4.17 -23.43 -14.10
CA GLN A 314 4.32 -22.06 -13.64
C GLN A 314 3.66 -21.06 -14.61
N VAL A 315 3.65 -21.33 -15.92
CA VAL A 315 2.88 -20.52 -16.88
C VAL A 315 1.39 -20.57 -16.53
N PHE A 316 0.86 -21.76 -16.20
CA PHE A 316 -0.53 -21.91 -15.76
C PHE A 316 -0.79 -21.17 -14.45
N ALA A 317 0.10 -21.30 -13.45
CA ALA A 317 -0.02 -20.59 -12.19
C ALA A 317 0.00 -19.06 -12.36
N GLU A 318 0.86 -18.52 -13.23
CA GLU A 318 0.90 -17.09 -13.52
C GLU A 318 -0.34 -16.61 -14.31
N ALA A 319 -0.90 -17.44 -15.19
CA ALA A 319 -2.19 -17.15 -15.80
C ALA A 319 -3.31 -17.05 -14.75
N VAL A 320 -3.27 -17.90 -13.71
CA VAL A 320 -4.18 -17.80 -12.57
C VAL A 320 -3.99 -16.50 -11.79
N VAL A 321 -2.75 -16.07 -11.55
CA VAL A 321 -2.44 -14.76 -10.91
C VAL A 321 -3.03 -13.60 -11.70
N SER A 322 -2.96 -13.64 -13.04
CA SER A 322 -3.52 -12.59 -13.89
C SER A 322 -5.05 -12.47 -13.79
N ARG A 323 -5.71 -13.53 -13.29
CA ARG A 323 -7.17 -13.67 -13.20
C ARG A 323 -7.86 -13.56 -14.56
N ASN A 324 -7.16 -13.74 -15.68
CA ASN A 324 -7.81 -13.82 -16.99
C ASN A 324 -8.42 -15.22 -17.16
N ILE A 325 -9.73 -15.36 -16.92
CA ILE A 325 -10.45 -16.64 -16.97
C ILE A 325 -10.37 -17.26 -18.37
N GLU A 326 -10.47 -16.47 -19.44
CA GLU A 326 -10.36 -16.96 -20.81
C GLU A 326 -8.98 -17.57 -21.07
N LEU A 327 -7.91 -16.93 -20.58
CA LEU A 327 -6.55 -17.47 -20.66
C LEU A 327 -6.40 -18.77 -19.87
N ILE A 328 -6.94 -18.83 -18.65
CA ILE A 328 -6.87 -20.03 -17.79
C ILE A 328 -7.60 -21.21 -18.46
N ILE A 329 -8.81 -20.97 -18.99
CA ILE A 329 -9.58 -21.99 -19.72
C ILE A 329 -8.81 -22.44 -20.97
N TRP A 330 -8.30 -21.50 -21.75
CA TRP A 330 -7.55 -21.82 -22.97
C TRP A 330 -6.30 -22.67 -22.69
N LEU A 331 -5.54 -22.35 -21.64
CA LEU A 331 -4.39 -23.18 -21.24
C LEU A 331 -4.82 -24.57 -20.78
N HIS A 332 -5.94 -24.69 -20.06
CA HIS A 332 -6.47 -25.98 -19.66
C HIS A 332 -6.91 -26.82 -20.87
N GLU A 333 -7.56 -26.21 -21.87
CA GLU A 333 -7.95 -26.87 -23.13
C GLU A 333 -6.76 -27.39 -23.95
N LEU A 334 -5.55 -26.86 -23.71
CA LEU A 334 -4.30 -27.33 -24.31
C LEU A 334 -3.60 -28.40 -23.46
N ASP A 335 -4.26 -28.95 -22.43
CA ASP A 335 -3.69 -29.89 -21.46
C ASP A 335 -2.44 -29.32 -20.76
N CYS A 336 -2.40 -28.00 -20.53
CA CYS A 336 -1.31 -27.38 -19.79
C CYS A 336 -1.27 -27.95 -18.36
N PRO A 337 -0.08 -28.33 -17.85
CA PRO A 337 0.05 -28.84 -16.48
C PRO A 337 -0.48 -27.83 -15.47
N SER A 338 -1.30 -28.31 -14.53
CA SER A 338 -1.81 -27.52 -13.41
C SER A 338 -1.70 -28.34 -12.13
N ASP A 339 -1.04 -27.80 -11.12
CA ASP A 339 -0.80 -28.45 -9.83
C ASP A 339 -1.35 -27.61 -8.66
N GLU A 340 -0.92 -27.92 -7.44
CA GLU A 340 -1.30 -27.18 -6.23
C GLU A 340 -0.82 -25.70 -6.26
N SER A 341 0.21 -25.39 -7.06
CA SER A 341 0.71 -24.02 -7.20
C SER A 341 -0.31 -23.09 -7.86
N ALA A 342 -1.15 -23.62 -8.75
CA ALA A 342 -2.26 -22.88 -9.38
C ALA A 342 -3.34 -22.50 -8.35
N VAL A 343 -3.61 -23.38 -7.38
CA VAL A 343 -4.54 -23.08 -6.28
C VAL A 343 -3.97 -21.99 -5.36
N CYS A 344 -2.69 -22.10 -4.99
CA CYS A 344 -1.99 -21.06 -4.23
C CYS A 344 -1.95 -19.72 -4.98
N ALA A 345 -1.78 -19.75 -6.31
CA ALA A 345 -1.80 -18.57 -7.16
C ALA A 345 -3.13 -17.82 -7.10
N ALA A 346 -4.26 -18.54 -7.06
CA ALA A 346 -5.60 -17.95 -7.07
C ALA A 346 -5.87 -17.03 -5.86
N ILE A 347 -5.21 -17.29 -4.73
CA ILE A 347 -5.38 -16.56 -3.47
C ILE A 347 -4.10 -15.88 -2.97
N ARG A 348 -3.07 -15.79 -3.82
CA ARG A 348 -1.75 -15.25 -3.43
C ARG A 348 -1.83 -13.80 -2.96
N GLU A 349 -2.60 -12.99 -3.66
CA GLU A 349 -2.80 -11.56 -3.41
C GLU A 349 -4.27 -11.25 -3.08
N PRO A 350 -4.55 -10.19 -2.29
CA PRO A 350 -5.91 -9.74 -2.05
C PRO A 350 -6.61 -9.39 -3.35
N ALA A 351 -7.78 -9.97 -3.59
CA ALA A 351 -8.54 -9.77 -4.82
C ALA A 351 -10.03 -9.90 -4.55
N ASP A 352 -10.82 -9.63 -5.59
CA ASP A 352 -12.28 -9.84 -5.57
C ASP A 352 -12.63 -11.31 -5.27
N ALA A 353 -13.36 -11.53 -4.18
CA ALA A 353 -13.68 -12.87 -3.68
C ALA A 353 -14.55 -13.67 -4.65
N GLU A 354 -15.49 -13.03 -5.35
CA GLU A 354 -16.37 -13.69 -6.33
C GLU A 354 -15.53 -14.33 -7.44
N LYS A 355 -14.64 -13.55 -8.05
CA LYS A 355 -13.75 -14.02 -9.11
C LYS A 355 -12.75 -15.07 -8.60
N THR A 356 -12.30 -14.97 -7.34
CA THR A 356 -11.41 -15.96 -6.72
C THR A 356 -12.12 -17.31 -6.60
N ILE A 357 -13.36 -17.30 -6.08
CA ILE A 357 -14.17 -18.50 -5.92
C ILE A 357 -14.48 -19.14 -7.27
N VAL A 358 -14.74 -18.36 -8.31
CA VAL A 358 -14.92 -18.88 -9.68
C VAL A 358 -13.68 -19.64 -10.16
N ILE A 359 -12.49 -19.04 -10.01
CA ILE A 359 -11.24 -19.69 -10.41
C ILE A 359 -10.99 -20.95 -9.56
N LEU A 360 -11.16 -20.89 -8.24
CA LEU A 360 -10.99 -22.06 -7.37
C LEU A 360 -11.94 -23.19 -7.74
N LYS A 361 -13.20 -22.90 -8.09
CA LYS A 361 -14.16 -23.91 -8.58
C LYS A 361 -13.68 -24.58 -9.86
N LEU A 362 -13.13 -23.81 -10.80
CA LEU A 362 -12.54 -24.38 -12.03
C LEU A 362 -11.38 -25.32 -11.70
N LEU A 363 -10.42 -24.86 -10.90
CA LEU A 363 -9.24 -25.65 -10.50
C LEU A 363 -9.63 -26.94 -9.77
N ILE A 364 -10.56 -26.88 -8.81
CA ILE A 364 -11.07 -28.06 -8.10
C ILE A 364 -11.75 -29.02 -9.08
N ASN A 365 -12.56 -28.52 -10.01
CA ASN A 365 -13.22 -29.35 -11.02
C ASN A 365 -12.23 -30.02 -11.99
N TRP A 366 -11.09 -29.38 -12.24
CA TRP A 366 -9.99 -29.94 -13.02
C TRP A 366 -9.06 -30.86 -12.23
N GLY A 367 -9.37 -31.09 -10.95
CA GLY A 367 -8.64 -32.05 -10.10
C GLY A 367 -7.43 -31.47 -9.37
N CYS A 368 -7.23 -30.15 -9.37
CA CYS A 368 -6.20 -29.52 -8.55
C CYS A 368 -6.55 -29.70 -7.06
N LYS A 369 -5.57 -30.16 -6.28
CA LYS A 369 -5.75 -30.39 -4.84
C LYS A 369 -5.66 -29.07 -4.08
N LEU A 370 -6.46 -28.97 -3.02
CA LEU A 370 -6.40 -27.85 -2.08
C LEU A 370 -5.30 -28.13 -1.03
N PRO A 371 -4.29 -27.26 -0.89
CA PRO A 371 -3.30 -27.37 0.18
C PRO A 371 -3.95 -27.30 1.57
N GLU A 372 -3.36 -27.97 2.56
CA GLU A 372 -3.91 -27.98 3.93
C GLU A 372 -3.89 -26.60 4.60
N ASP A 373 -2.92 -25.75 4.25
CA ASP A 373 -2.71 -24.42 4.79
C ASP A 373 -3.39 -23.30 3.98
N ILE A 374 -4.17 -23.63 2.94
CA ILE A 374 -4.81 -22.67 2.04
C ILE A 374 -5.71 -21.66 2.79
N CYS A 375 -6.36 -22.10 3.88
CA CYS A 375 -7.14 -21.24 4.77
C CYS A 375 -6.30 -20.16 5.44
N THR A 376 -5.03 -20.42 5.74
CA THR A 376 -4.12 -19.44 6.36
C THR A 376 -3.80 -18.28 5.42
N VAL A 377 -3.71 -18.55 4.12
CA VAL A 377 -3.46 -17.53 3.09
C VAL A 377 -4.70 -16.65 2.91
N ALA A 378 -5.90 -17.24 2.87
CA ALA A 378 -7.15 -16.47 2.83
C ALA A 378 -7.31 -15.59 4.10
N ALA A 379 -6.96 -16.13 5.27
CA ALA A 379 -6.98 -15.39 6.53
C ALA A 379 -5.98 -14.23 6.55
N ARG A 380 -4.75 -14.43 6.04
CA ARG A 380 -3.74 -13.38 5.89
C ARG A 380 -4.20 -12.22 5.01
N ASN A 381 -4.98 -12.51 3.96
CA ASN A 381 -5.45 -11.50 3.00
C ASN A 381 -6.75 -10.80 3.44
N GLY A 382 -7.37 -11.23 4.55
CA GLY A 382 -8.62 -10.62 5.02
C GLY A 382 -9.88 -11.12 4.32
N ASP A 383 -9.77 -12.14 3.45
CA ASP A 383 -10.85 -12.61 2.58
C ASP A 383 -11.71 -13.69 3.27
N LEU A 384 -12.71 -13.23 4.02
CA LEU A 384 -13.63 -14.09 4.76
C LEU A 384 -14.51 -14.96 3.84
N GLU A 385 -14.89 -14.46 2.66
CA GLU A 385 -15.80 -15.20 1.77
C GLU A 385 -15.06 -16.35 1.09
N THR A 386 -13.83 -16.13 0.62
CA THR A 386 -12.97 -17.23 0.14
C THR A 386 -12.65 -18.21 1.26
N LEU A 387 -12.38 -17.74 2.49
CA LEU A 387 -12.14 -18.62 3.63
C LEU A 387 -13.36 -19.51 3.95
N LYS A 388 -14.58 -18.95 3.95
CA LYS A 388 -15.83 -19.72 4.11
C LYS A 388 -15.98 -20.77 3.02
N PHE A 389 -15.68 -20.41 1.77
CA PHE A 389 -15.72 -21.33 0.64
C PHE A 389 -14.72 -22.49 0.84
N LEU A 390 -13.47 -22.20 1.20
CA LEU A 390 -12.44 -23.21 1.45
C LEU A 390 -12.82 -24.14 2.62
N TYR A 391 -13.36 -23.59 3.70
CA TYR A 391 -13.87 -24.37 4.83
C TYR A 391 -15.04 -25.28 4.41
N ALA A 392 -15.94 -24.81 3.53
CA ALA A 392 -17.00 -25.64 2.96
C ALA A 392 -16.46 -26.79 2.09
N GLN A 393 -15.27 -26.64 1.49
CA GLN A 393 -14.52 -27.72 0.82
C GLN A 393 -13.76 -28.64 1.81
N ARG A 394 -14.00 -28.49 3.12
CA ARG A 394 -13.35 -29.23 4.22
C ARG A 394 -11.87 -28.91 4.42
N CYS A 395 -11.38 -27.77 3.93
CA CYS A 395 -10.06 -27.28 4.31
C CYS A 395 -10.04 -26.90 5.81
N PRO A 396 -9.06 -27.36 6.59
CA PRO A 396 -9.04 -27.12 8.02
C PRO A 396 -8.77 -25.65 8.33
N ILE A 397 -9.48 -25.14 9.34
CA ILE A 397 -9.08 -23.91 10.05
C ILE A 397 -8.34 -24.31 11.32
N ASN A 398 -7.25 -23.64 11.61
CA ASN A 398 -6.37 -23.96 12.74
C ASN A 398 -5.82 -22.70 13.40
N VAL A 399 -5.03 -22.86 14.47
CA VAL A 399 -4.44 -21.73 15.20
C VAL A 399 -3.58 -20.83 14.30
N HIS A 400 -2.90 -21.37 13.28
CA HIS A 400 -2.15 -20.56 12.32
C HIS A 400 -3.05 -19.66 11.48
N THR A 401 -4.27 -20.09 11.17
CA THR A 401 -5.29 -19.28 10.51
C THR A 401 -5.62 -18.03 11.35
N LEU A 402 -5.78 -18.21 12.67
CA LEU A 402 -6.02 -17.12 13.61
C LEU A 402 -4.80 -16.20 13.79
N ILE A 403 -3.59 -16.78 13.87
CA ILE A 403 -2.33 -16.01 14.00
C ILE A 403 -2.14 -15.12 12.77
N MET A 404 -2.37 -15.63 11.55
CA MET A 404 -2.27 -14.83 10.32
C MET A 404 -3.34 -13.74 10.25
N ALA A 405 -4.58 -14.02 10.67
CA ALA A 405 -5.62 -13.00 10.75
C ALA A 405 -5.26 -11.90 11.75
N ALA A 406 -4.78 -12.26 12.95
CA ALA A 406 -4.39 -11.31 14.00
C ALA A 406 -3.19 -10.45 13.60
N GLY A 407 -2.16 -11.05 12.99
CA GLY A 407 -1.00 -10.30 12.50
C GLY A 407 -1.33 -9.27 11.41
N ASN A 408 -2.48 -9.41 10.74
CA ASN A 408 -2.95 -8.49 9.69
C ASN A 408 -4.21 -7.69 10.10
N GLY A 409 -4.65 -7.77 11.37
CA GLY A 409 -5.75 -6.96 11.89
C GLY A 409 -7.14 -7.36 11.38
N HIS A 410 -7.32 -8.64 11.04
CA HIS A 410 -8.54 -9.16 10.44
C HIS A 410 -9.48 -9.79 11.48
N LEU A 411 -9.95 -8.96 12.43
CA LEU A 411 -10.83 -9.36 13.53
C LEU A 411 -12.10 -10.10 13.05
N HIS A 412 -12.67 -9.73 11.91
CA HIS A 412 -13.85 -10.41 11.34
C HIS A 412 -13.60 -11.89 11.00
N ILE A 413 -12.37 -12.23 10.59
CA ILE A 413 -11.96 -13.63 10.38
C ILE A 413 -11.75 -14.34 11.71
N ILE A 414 -11.15 -13.68 12.71
CA ILE A 414 -11.00 -14.25 14.06
C ILE A 414 -12.37 -14.62 14.63
N ILE A 415 -13.32 -13.68 14.61
CA ILE A 415 -14.70 -13.89 15.07
C ILE A 415 -15.33 -15.09 14.37
N TRP A 416 -15.21 -15.15 13.05
CA TRP A 416 -15.81 -16.24 12.27
C TRP A 416 -15.13 -17.58 12.57
N CYS A 417 -13.80 -17.68 12.54
CA CYS A 417 -13.07 -18.91 12.87
C CYS A 417 -13.41 -19.42 14.28
N ARG A 418 -13.61 -18.50 15.23
CA ARG A 418 -14.05 -18.82 16.59
C ARG A 418 -15.49 -19.33 16.65
N SER A 419 -16.39 -18.77 15.85
CA SER A 419 -17.75 -19.32 15.70
C SER A 419 -17.78 -20.76 15.15
N GLN A 420 -16.73 -21.18 14.46
CA GLN A 420 -16.55 -22.55 13.95
C GLN A 420 -15.76 -23.45 14.91
N GLY A 421 -15.40 -22.97 16.11
CA GLY A 421 -14.71 -23.74 17.15
C GLY A 421 -13.18 -23.81 17.01
N CYS A 422 -12.55 -22.94 16.22
CA CYS A 422 -11.09 -22.95 16.07
C CYS A 422 -10.38 -22.55 17.36
N ALA A 423 -9.53 -23.42 17.91
CA ALA A 423 -8.74 -23.09 19.11
C ALA A 423 -7.69 -21.99 18.86
N TRP A 424 -7.42 -21.18 19.88
CA TRP A 424 -6.37 -20.15 19.89
C TRP A 424 -5.29 -20.45 20.94
N ASN A 425 -4.17 -19.72 20.88
CA ASN A 425 -3.13 -19.70 21.89
C ASN A 425 -2.58 -18.27 22.06
N GLU A 426 -1.63 -18.09 22.98
CA GLU A 426 -1.00 -16.82 23.33
C GLU A 426 -0.40 -16.06 22.14
N ASN A 427 0.01 -16.76 21.09
CA ASN A 427 0.57 -16.14 19.90
C ASN A 427 -0.44 -15.25 19.17
N VAL A 428 -1.75 -15.53 19.26
CA VAL A 428 -2.79 -14.70 18.62
C VAL A 428 -2.77 -13.29 19.23
N CYS A 429 -2.78 -13.18 20.56
CA CYS A 429 -2.63 -11.90 21.26
C CYS A 429 -1.29 -11.22 20.98
N ALA A 430 -0.20 -11.99 20.92
CA ALA A 430 1.14 -11.47 20.66
C ALA A 430 1.25 -10.82 19.27
N GLN A 431 0.60 -11.40 18.25
CA GLN A 431 0.53 -10.83 16.91
C GLN A 431 -0.33 -9.56 16.84
N SER A 432 -1.43 -9.47 17.60
CA SER A 432 -2.19 -8.23 17.69
C SER A 432 -1.37 -7.10 18.32
N ALA A 433 -0.56 -7.45 19.33
CA ALA A 433 0.31 -6.51 20.06
C ALA A 433 1.48 -6.00 19.21
N ILE A 434 2.14 -6.84 18.41
CA ILE A 434 3.27 -6.37 17.59
C ILE A 434 2.84 -5.35 16.50
N HIS A 435 1.59 -5.44 16.02
CA HIS A 435 1.06 -4.64 14.91
C HIS A 435 0.04 -3.55 15.29
N HIS A 436 -0.07 -3.19 16.57
CA HIS A 436 -0.89 -2.06 17.07
C HIS A 436 -2.41 -2.28 17.01
N TYR A 437 -2.90 -3.52 16.95
CA TYR A 437 -4.32 -3.81 16.88
C TYR A 437 -4.97 -3.86 18.27
N LEU A 438 -4.98 -2.73 18.98
CA LEU A 438 -5.49 -2.64 20.36
C LEU A 438 -6.97 -3.06 20.48
N ASP A 439 -7.82 -2.70 19.53
CA ASP A 439 -9.24 -3.07 19.58
C ASP A 439 -9.46 -4.57 19.32
N GLU A 440 -8.65 -5.18 18.46
CA GLU A 440 -8.59 -6.63 18.29
C GLU A 440 -8.10 -7.32 19.58
N LEU A 441 -7.03 -6.79 20.20
CA LEU A 441 -6.51 -7.32 21.46
C LEU A 441 -7.53 -7.20 22.60
N LYS A 442 -8.25 -6.08 22.69
CA LYS A 442 -9.37 -5.93 23.64
C LYS A 442 -10.43 -7.01 23.40
N TRP A 443 -10.83 -7.22 22.15
CA TRP A 443 -11.82 -8.24 21.79
C TRP A 443 -11.34 -9.65 22.18
N LEU A 444 -10.09 -9.99 21.87
CA LEU A 444 -9.44 -11.27 22.24
C LEU A 444 -9.45 -11.48 23.76
N ARG A 445 -9.28 -10.39 24.52
CA ARG A 445 -9.29 -10.37 25.98
C ARG A 445 -10.69 -10.27 26.60
N GLY A 446 -11.75 -10.28 25.80
CA GLY A 446 -13.13 -10.21 26.29
C GLY A 446 -13.60 -8.81 26.67
N VAL A 447 -12.82 -7.78 26.35
CA VAL A 447 -13.13 -6.39 26.64
C VAL A 447 -13.82 -5.78 25.42
N ASN A 448 -15.03 -5.23 25.64
CA ASN A 448 -15.79 -4.51 24.62
C ASN A 448 -15.97 -5.30 23.31
N ARG A 449 -16.48 -6.54 23.38
CA ARG A 449 -16.66 -7.41 22.19
C ARG A 449 -17.61 -6.85 21.12
N ASP A 450 -18.42 -5.86 21.49
CA ASP A 450 -19.41 -5.21 20.62
C ASP A 450 -18.87 -3.99 19.84
N ILE A 451 -17.57 -3.64 19.96
CA ILE A 451 -16.98 -2.41 19.36
C ILE A 451 -17.27 -2.25 17.87
N CYS A 452 -17.34 -3.36 17.11
CA CYS A 452 -17.40 -3.32 15.65
C CYS A 452 -18.78 -3.67 15.07
N GLU A 453 -19.86 -3.68 15.87
CA GLU A 453 -21.19 -4.19 15.47
C GLU A 453 -21.19 -5.66 14.99
N LEU A 454 -20.04 -6.34 15.09
CA LEU A 454 -19.86 -7.75 14.78
C LEU A 454 -20.35 -8.56 15.98
N LYS A 455 -21.58 -9.04 15.90
CA LYS A 455 -22.16 -9.92 16.91
C LYS A 455 -21.31 -11.17 17.06
N SER A 456 -20.79 -11.39 18.26
CA SER A 456 -20.08 -12.61 18.63
C SER A 456 -20.70 -13.19 19.90
N ASN A 457 -20.91 -14.50 19.90
CA ASN A 457 -21.31 -15.26 21.09
C ASN A 457 -20.09 -15.82 21.83
N GLU A 458 -18.87 -15.39 21.47
CA GLU A 458 -17.64 -15.84 22.09
C GLU A 458 -17.63 -15.48 23.58
N THR A 459 -17.26 -16.44 24.42
CA THR A 459 -17.14 -16.30 25.88
C THR A 459 -15.76 -16.65 26.41
N GLU A 460 -14.98 -17.43 25.66
CA GLU A 460 -13.61 -17.77 26.04
C GLU A 460 -12.71 -16.54 25.91
N ILE A 461 -11.67 -16.47 26.72
CA ILE A 461 -10.67 -15.39 26.68
C ILE A 461 -9.39 -15.96 26.07
N CYS A 462 -8.85 -15.30 25.03
CA CYS A 462 -7.61 -15.73 24.40
C CYS A 462 -6.45 -15.56 25.39
N PRO A 463 -5.64 -16.62 25.65
CA PRO A 463 -4.50 -16.49 26.54
C PRO A 463 -3.48 -15.48 25.99
N TRP A 464 -2.60 -15.01 26.86
CA TRP A 464 -1.45 -14.18 26.50
C TRP A 464 -0.28 -14.47 27.46
N ASP A 465 0.92 -14.15 27.02
CA ASP A 465 2.16 -14.25 27.80
C ASP A 465 2.93 -12.92 27.77
N GLU A 466 4.15 -12.91 28.34
CA GLU A 466 4.99 -11.70 28.38
C GLU A 466 5.39 -11.18 26.99
N GLN A 467 5.20 -11.95 25.90
CA GLN A 467 5.51 -11.47 24.54
C GLN A 467 4.63 -10.29 24.15
N VAL A 468 3.40 -10.21 24.65
CA VAL A 468 2.52 -9.04 24.43
C VAL A 468 3.20 -7.77 24.95
N CYS A 469 3.73 -7.80 26.16
CA CYS A 469 4.47 -6.67 26.75
C CYS A 469 5.78 -6.39 25.99
N ILE A 470 6.56 -7.43 25.67
CA ILE A 470 7.82 -7.28 24.94
C ILE A 470 7.61 -6.64 23.57
N TYR A 471 6.59 -7.08 22.82
CA TYR A 471 6.28 -6.52 21.51
C TYR A 471 5.71 -5.11 21.60
N ALA A 472 4.86 -4.82 22.59
CA ALA A 472 4.39 -3.47 22.84
C ALA A 472 5.56 -2.51 23.13
N ILE A 473 6.57 -2.94 23.89
CA ILE A 473 7.78 -2.17 24.16
C ILE A 473 8.60 -1.96 22.88
N ARG A 474 8.90 -3.03 22.13
CA ARG A 474 9.72 -2.97 20.90
C ARG A 474 9.11 -2.09 19.82
N SER A 475 7.78 -2.07 19.73
CA SER A 475 7.02 -1.29 18.75
C SER A 475 6.60 0.09 19.30
N ASN A 476 7.07 0.49 20.47
CA ASN A 476 6.72 1.74 21.17
C ASN A 476 5.19 1.99 21.27
N GLN A 477 4.47 0.99 21.78
CA GLN A 477 3.00 0.99 21.90
C GLN A 477 2.57 1.14 23.35
N ILE A 478 2.63 2.38 23.84
CA ILE A 478 2.32 2.69 25.24
C ILE A 478 0.88 2.32 25.62
N ASP A 479 -0.08 2.47 24.70
CA ASP A 479 -1.49 2.13 24.92
C ASP A 479 -1.74 0.62 25.01
N VAL A 480 -1.13 -0.17 24.12
CA VAL A 480 -1.15 -1.64 24.20
C VAL A 480 -0.43 -2.13 25.46
N LEU A 481 0.70 -1.52 25.83
CA LEU A 481 1.42 -1.84 27.05
C LEU A 481 0.59 -1.49 28.30
N LYS A 482 0.01 -0.28 28.38
CA LYS A 482 -0.89 0.11 29.47
C LYS A 482 -2.05 -0.86 29.59
N PHE A 483 -2.73 -1.17 28.47
CA PHE A 483 -3.83 -2.13 28.47
C PHE A 483 -3.39 -3.51 28.96
N ALA A 484 -2.25 -4.02 28.48
CA ALA A 484 -1.72 -5.31 28.90
C ALA A 484 -1.43 -5.36 30.41
N LEU A 485 -0.76 -4.33 30.94
CA LEU A 485 -0.39 -4.23 32.35
C LEU A 485 -1.61 -4.05 33.27
N GLU A 486 -2.57 -3.19 32.89
CA GLU A 486 -3.83 -2.98 33.62
C GLU A 486 -4.68 -4.26 33.69
N ASN A 487 -4.54 -5.16 32.72
CA ASN A 487 -5.24 -6.43 32.66
C ASN A 487 -4.38 -7.63 33.09
N VAL A 488 -3.30 -7.38 33.84
CA VAL A 488 -2.47 -8.39 34.52
C VAL A 488 -1.72 -9.30 33.52
N CYS A 489 -1.25 -8.76 32.40
CA CYS A 489 -0.28 -9.44 31.56
C CYS A 489 1.03 -9.64 32.32
N LYS A 490 1.69 -10.79 32.12
CA LYS A 490 2.96 -11.11 32.79
C LYS A 490 4.04 -10.14 32.35
N ILE A 491 4.88 -9.74 33.31
CA ILE A 491 6.05 -8.88 33.09
C ILE A 491 7.26 -9.52 33.76
N SER A 492 8.45 -9.33 33.18
CA SER A 492 9.71 -9.88 33.68
C SER A 492 10.86 -8.90 33.48
N ASN A 493 12.03 -9.22 34.05
CA ASN A 493 13.26 -8.45 33.83
C ASN A 493 13.61 -8.33 32.34
N VAL A 494 13.19 -9.28 31.49
CA VAL A 494 13.38 -9.18 30.03
C VAL A 494 12.61 -7.99 29.45
N CYS A 495 11.41 -7.71 29.96
CA CYS A 495 10.63 -6.52 29.57
C CYS A 495 11.36 -5.25 29.99
N PHE A 496 11.91 -5.21 31.21
CA PHE A 496 12.72 -4.08 31.70
C PHE A 496 13.96 -3.83 30.84
N ASP A 497 14.76 -4.87 30.60
CA ASP A 497 15.97 -4.78 29.79
C ASP A 497 15.65 -4.37 28.35
N THR A 498 14.51 -4.82 27.82
CA THR A 498 14.02 -4.38 26.52
C THR A 498 13.65 -2.90 26.56
N ALA A 499 12.90 -2.42 27.55
CA ALA A 499 12.54 -1.01 27.69
C ALA A 499 13.77 -0.09 27.81
N VAL A 500 14.76 -0.49 28.62
CA VAL A 500 16.02 0.25 28.78
C VAL A 500 16.80 0.33 27.46
N ARG A 501 16.80 -0.74 26.65
CA ARG A 501 17.50 -0.75 25.35
C ARG A 501 16.93 0.27 24.36
N TYR A 502 15.63 0.55 24.42
CA TYR A 502 14.96 1.50 23.51
C TYR A 502 14.88 2.93 24.08
N ASP A 503 15.40 3.17 25.29
CA ASP A 503 15.55 4.49 25.96
C ASP A 503 14.28 5.36 26.04
N ASP A 504 13.10 4.72 26.13
CA ASP A 504 11.83 5.43 26.32
C ASP A 504 11.50 5.54 27.81
N ARG A 505 11.62 6.75 28.36
CA ARG A 505 11.41 7.00 29.80
C ARG A 505 9.99 6.68 30.26
N GLU A 506 8.96 6.96 29.44
CA GLU A 506 7.58 6.68 29.81
C GLU A 506 7.36 5.16 29.91
N ILE A 507 7.91 4.38 28.97
CA ILE A 507 7.84 2.92 29.00
C ILE A 507 8.64 2.35 30.17
N ILE A 508 9.85 2.86 30.43
CA ILE A 508 10.69 2.38 31.54
C ILE A 508 9.98 2.61 32.89
N ASP A 509 9.43 3.80 33.10
CA ASP A 509 8.73 4.11 34.34
C ASP A 509 7.44 3.29 34.49
N LEU A 510 6.69 3.09 33.39
CA LEU A 510 5.51 2.25 33.37
C LEU A 510 5.84 0.79 33.71
N VAL A 511 6.89 0.22 33.09
CA VAL A 511 7.35 -1.16 33.36
C VAL A 511 7.80 -1.32 34.81
N LYS A 512 8.52 -0.34 35.38
CA LYS A 512 8.92 -0.34 36.80
C LYS A 512 7.75 -0.32 37.76
N CYS A 513 6.64 0.34 37.42
CA CYS A 513 5.47 0.38 38.29
C CYS A 513 4.76 -0.97 38.44
N TYR A 514 4.97 -1.90 37.49
CA TYR A 514 4.26 -3.18 37.43
C TYR A 514 5.18 -4.41 37.61
N LEU A 515 6.51 -4.22 37.73
CA LEU A 515 7.48 -5.22 38.19
C LEU A 515 7.49 -5.31 39.72
#